data_AF-A0A812ZJU4-F1
#
_entry.id   AF-A0A812ZJU4-F1
#
_cell.length_a   1.000
_cell.length_b   1.000
_cell.length_c   1.000
_cell.angle_alpha   90.00
_cell.angle_beta   90.00
_cell.angle_gamma   90.00
#
_symmetry.space_group_name_H-M   'P 1'
#
loop_
_entity.id
_entity.type
_entity.pdbx_description
1 polymer ?
#
loop_
_entity_poly.entity_id
_entity_poly.type
_entity_poly.pdbx_seq_one_letter_code
_entity_poly.pdbx_strand_id
1 'polypeptide(L)'
;VCGLHADVVARPFRTLSVGEQHLASLARTIGMAGSRSHIVCFDEFTSVLDRATAHKVCLRLSEYVRQGNVAQIIVATVHEDVADWLDVDWVLQSKSGAVRIARRPRQLQEVVEAGHIEEFRQPKLHLQLRVLRPNRDSQEVFSKFFAEHHYMQGGLPSVFHGLVLRDSATDRMVAFHGIALLPGQYSGGITRRESRMVVLPEYQGFGIGPKLSETVGEMLLESNLRFFSMTHHPRLGGQRNHSFFWRPVDGSGKAGTSLSGVKCQRLAYRHQYMGKGDQRGNDHLKPDSQSSASEAESAEVLTPQKAVTGLRAFFNAPTLVSKRKLETEDEARNPPRKVPKAP
;
A
#
# COMPACT_ATOMS: atom_id res chain seq x y z
N VAL A 1 -0.55 -33.70 3.94
CA VAL A 1 -1.41 -32.58 4.38
C VAL A 1 -0.99 -31.25 3.78
N CYS A 2 0.23 -30.75 4.04
CA CYS A 2 0.62 -29.39 3.64
C CYS A 2 1.47 -29.29 2.35
N GLY A 3 1.43 -30.30 1.47
CA GLY A 3 2.08 -30.22 0.15
C GLY A 3 3.62 -30.18 0.13
N LEU A 4 4.28 -30.57 1.23
CA LEU A 4 5.75 -30.68 1.27
C LEU A 4 6.25 -31.87 0.44
N HIS A 5 7.26 -31.65 -0.38
CA HIS A 5 7.95 -32.71 -1.11
C HIS A 5 8.72 -33.62 -0.14
N ALA A 6 8.88 -34.91 -0.47
CA ALA A 6 9.54 -35.88 0.40
C ALA A 6 10.96 -35.45 0.80
N ASP A 7 11.72 -34.89 -0.16
CA ASP A 7 13.06 -34.37 0.08
C ASP A 7 13.09 -33.22 1.10
N VAL A 8 12.02 -32.43 1.16
CA VAL A 8 11.90 -31.33 2.12
C VAL A 8 11.71 -31.87 3.54
N VAL A 9 10.94 -32.95 3.69
CA VAL A 9 10.64 -33.57 4.98
C VAL A 9 11.88 -34.18 5.63
N ALA A 10 12.83 -34.68 4.83
CA ALA A 10 14.06 -35.30 5.33
C ALA A 10 15.15 -34.28 5.72
N ARG A 11 15.02 -33.01 5.33
CA ARG A 11 16.01 -31.97 5.64
C ARG A 11 15.84 -31.40 7.05
N PRO A 12 16.93 -30.98 7.72
CA PRO A 12 16.82 -30.28 9.00
C PRO A 12 15.96 -29.01 8.90
N PHE A 13 15.06 -28.79 9.86
CA PHE A 13 14.14 -27.65 9.86
C PHE A 13 14.84 -26.29 9.63
N ARG A 14 16.01 -26.10 10.24
CA ARG A 14 16.83 -24.88 10.11
C ARG A 14 17.35 -24.59 8.69
N THR A 15 17.33 -25.59 7.80
CA THR A 15 17.78 -25.46 6.41
C THR A 15 16.65 -25.20 5.42
N LEU A 16 15.41 -25.20 5.89
CA LEU A 16 14.22 -24.96 5.08
C LEU A 16 14.02 -23.47 4.82
N SER A 17 13.43 -23.11 3.67
CA SER A 17 12.95 -21.76 3.40
C SER A 17 11.81 -21.37 4.37
N VAL A 18 11.53 -20.07 4.50
CA VAL A 18 10.46 -19.57 5.40
C VAL A 18 9.10 -20.23 5.10
N GLY A 19 8.75 -20.37 3.82
CA GLY A 19 7.51 -21.04 3.41
C GLY A 19 7.50 -22.52 3.78
N GLU A 20 8.62 -23.24 3.56
CA GLU A 20 8.74 -24.65 3.93
C GLU A 20 8.72 -24.86 5.44
N GLN A 21 9.39 -24.00 6.22
CA GLN A 21 9.33 -24.01 7.69
C GLN A 21 7.90 -23.81 8.19
N HIS A 22 7.17 -22.91 7.56
CA HIS A 22 5.77 -22.66 7.89
C HIS A 22 4.88 -23.87 7.58
N LEU A 23 5.01 -24.46 6.40
CA LEU A 23 4.28 -25.67 6.02
C LEU A 23 4.62 -26.86 6.91
N ALA A 24 5.88 -27.00 7.33
CA ALA A 24 6.31 -28.05 8.25
C ALA A 24 5.72 -27.86 9.64
N SER A 25 5.66 -26.61 10.12
CA SER A 25 5.03 -26.24 11.39
C SER A 25 3.53 -26.49 11.35
N LEU A 26 2.86 -26.11 10.26
CA LEU A 26 1.43 -26.35 10.04
C LEU A 26 1.11 -27.85 10.04
N ALA A 27 1.89 -28.64 9.30
CA ALA A 27 1.74 -30.09 9.25
C ALA A 27 1.90 -30.74 10.64
N ARG A 28 2.87 -30.27 11.42
CA ARG A 28 3.10 -30.75 12.79
C ARG A 28 1.93 -30.42 13.71
N THR A 29 1.41 -29.19 13.67
CA THR A 29 0.26 -28.77 14.48
C THR A 29 -0.97 -29.64 14.19
N ILE A 30 -1.26 -29.87 12.91
CA ILE A 30 -2.38 -30.72 12.48
C ILE A 30 -2.18 -32.17 12.92
N GLY A 31 -0.99 -32.73 12.70
CA GLY A 31 -0.70 -34.12 13.07
C GLY A 31 -0.76 -34.36 14.58
N MET A 32 -0.31 -33.40 15.39
CA MET A 32 -0.38 -33.50 16.85
C MET A 32 -1.79 -33.32 17.40
N ALA A 33 -2.63 -32.52 16.72
CA ALA A 33 -3.99 -32.26 17.16
C ALA A 33 -4.90 -33.48 17.02
N GLY A 34 -4.75 -34.28 15.95
CA GLY A 34 -5.53 -35.50 15.74
C GLY A 34 -5.45 -36.51 16.90
N SER A 35 -4.43 -36.41 17.77
CA SER A 35 -4.26 -37.25 18.96
C SER A 35 -4.72 -36.61 20.29
N ARG A 36 -5.01 -35.31 20.34
CA ARG A 36 -5.17 -34.57 21.61
C ARG A 36 -6.33 -33.57 21.66
N SER A 37 -6.81 -33.06 20.52
CA SER A 37 -7.77 -31.95 20.51
C SER A 37 -8.71 -32.07 19.32
N HIS A 38 -10.01 -31.90 19.59
CA HIS A 38 -11.04 -31.97 18.56
C HIS A 38 -11.12 -30.71 17.68
N ILE A 39 -10.49 -29.61 18.09
CA ILE A 39 -10.54 -28.32 17.38
C ILE A 39 -9.12 -27.81 17.16
N VAL A 40 -8.79 -27.41 15.93
CA VAL A 40 -7.51 -26.78 15.57
C VAL A 40 -7.74 -25.37 15.09
N CYS A 41 -7.08 -24.40 15.70
CA CYS A 41 -7.18 -23.00 15.32
C CYS A 41 -5.97 -22.59 14.46
N PHE A 42 -6.22 -21.89 13.36
CA PHE A 42 -5.22 -21.30 12.49
C PHE A 42 -5.43 -19.79 12.41
N ASP A 43 -4.34 -19.05 12.52
CA ASP A 43 -4.32 -17.59 12.37
C ASP A 43 -3.38 -17.21 11.24
N GLU A 44 -3.92 -16.56 10.20
CA GLU A 44 -3.21 -16.09 9.00
C GLU A 44 -2.21 -17.09 8.39
N PHE A 45 -2.57 -18.37 8.39
CA PHE A 45 -1.65 -19.44 7.99
C PHE A 45 -1.29 -19.45 6.50
N THR A 46 -1.93 -18.62 5.68
CA THR A 46 -1.62 -18.51 4.24
C THR A 46 -0.72 -17.30 3.92
N SER A 47 -0.44 -16.43 4.89
CA SER A 47 0.22 -15.13 4.68
C SER A 47 1.68 -15.20 4.18
N VAL A 48 2.40 -16.27 4.52
CA VAL A 48 3.80 -16.49 4.12
C VAL A 48 3.96 -17.33 2.85
N LEU A 49 2.85 -17.72 2.23
CA LEU A 49 2.82 -18.55 1.03
C LEU A 49 2.44 -17.67 -0.18
N ASP A 50 2.98 -18.02 -1.35
CA ASP A 50 2.43 -17.48 -2.60
C ASP A 50 0.99 -17.99 -2.80
N ARG A 51 0.20 -17.29 -3.61
CA ARG A 51 -1.23 -17.57 -3.76
C ARG A 51 -1.50 -18.97 -4.33
N ALA A 52 -0.65 -19.49 -5.22
CA ALA A 52 -0.81 -20.82 -5.78
C ALA A 52 -0.51 -21.92 -4.75
N THR A 53 0.54 -21.73 -3.94
CA THR A 53 0.86 -22.66 -2.84
C THR A 53 -0.20 -22.59 -1.74
N ALA A 54 -0.66 -21.40 -1.36
CA ALA A 54 -1.74 -21.23 -0.39
C ALA A 54 -3.01 -21.95 -0.83
N HIS A 55 -3.41 -21.80 -2.09
CA HIS A 55 -4.58 -22.48 -2.66
C HIS A 55 -4.45 -24.01 -2.55
N LYS A 56 -3.30 -24.56 -2.98
CA LYS A 56 -3.02 -26.00 -2.87
C LYS A 56 -3.09 -26.49 -1.43
N VAL A 57 -2.55 -25.71 -0.48
CA VAL A 57 -2.56 -26.06 0.94
C VAL A 57 -3.98 -26.05 1.50
N CYS A 58 -4.80 -25.06 1.16
CA CYS A 58 -6.21 -25.00 1.58
C CYS A 58 -7.01 -26.20 1.06
N LEU A 59 -6.86 -26.54 -0.22
CA LEU A 59 -7.52 -27.71 -0.81
C LEU A 59 -7.15 -28.99 -0.03
N ARG A 60 -5.85 -29.25 0.15
CA ARG A 60 -5.37 -30.45 0.86
C ARG A 60 -5.72 -30.47 2.35
N LEU A 61 -5.73 -29.30 3.00
CA LEU A 61 -6.17 -29.19 4.39
C LEU A 61 -7.65 -29.56 4.51
N SER A 62 -8.47 -29.03 3.61
CA SER A 62 -9.90 -29.28 3.61
C SER A 62 -10.21 -30.77 3.34
N GLU A 63 -9.51 -31.41 2.39
CA GLU A 63 -9.58 -32.87 2.17
C GLU A 63 -9.19 -33.66 3.43
N TYR A 64 -8.08 -33.27 4.06
CA TYR A 64 -7.56 -33.96 5.24
C TYR A 64 -8.53 -33.90 6.43
N VAL A 65 -9.19 -32.75 6.64
CA VAL A 65 -10.22 -32.58 7.67
C VAL A 65 -11.46 -33.41 7.32
N ARG A 66 -11.92 -33.39 6.07
CA ARG A 66 -13.10 -34.16 5.61
C ARG A 66 -12.90 -35.68 5.71
N GLN A 67 -11.67 -36.17 5.64
CA GLN A 67 -11.34 -37.58 5.88
C GLN A 67 -11.47 -38.00 7.35
N GLY A 68 -11.81 -37.09 8.27
CA GLY A 68 -11.99 -37.39 9.69
C GLY A 68 -10.70 -37.42 10.50
N ASN A 69 -9.57 -36.99 9.91
CA ASN A 69 -8.27 -36.96 10.61
C ASN A 69 -8.18 -35.84 11.67
N VAL A 70 -9.07 -34.84 11.59
CA VAL A 70 -9.26 -33.77 12.56
C VAL A 70 -10.75 -33.53 12.69
N ALA A 71 -11.27 -33.35 13.90
CA ALA A 71 -12.72 -33.21 14.06
C ALA A 71 -13.24 -31.85 13.58
N GLN A 72 -12.54 -30.75 13.89
CA GLN A 72 -12.93 -29.39 13.51
C GLN A 72 -11.71 -28.48 13.34
N ILE A 73 -11.83 -27.48 12.46
CA ILE A 73 -10.85 -26.41 12.30
C ILE A 73 -11.54 -25.04 12.41
N ILE A 74 -10.85 -24.06 12.98
CA ILE A 74 -11.24 -22.66 12.99
C ILE A 74 -10.12 -21.86 12.33
N VAL A 75 -10.45 -21.04 11.35
CA VAL A 75 -9.48 -20.24 10.59
C VAL A 75 -9.80 -18.77 10.74
N ALA A 76 -8.85 -17.99 11.24
CA ALA A 76 -8.86 -16.54 11.20
C ALA A 76 -8.01 -16.08 10.01
N THR A 77 -8.60 -15.28 9.12
CA THR A 77 -7.90 -14.71 7.97
C THR A 77 -8.55 -13.43 7.47
N VAL A 78 -7.74 -12.52 6.93
CA VAL A 78 -8.13 -11.32 6.19
C VAL A 78 -8.45 -11.61 4.73
N HIS A 79 -8.12 -12.81 4.24
CA HIS A 79 -8.28 -13.18 2.84
C HIS A 79 -9.61 -13.91 2.60
N GLU A 80 -10.55 -13.22 1.94
CA GLU A 80 -11.90 -13.75 1.69
C GLU A 80 -11.89 -15.05 0.87
N ASP A 81 -10.99 -15.14 -0.11
CA ASP A 81 -10.84 -16.29 -1.01
C ASP A 81 -10.32 -17.55 -0.31
N VAL A 82 -9.70 -17.45 0.87
CA VAL A 82 -9.30 -18.62 1.67
C VAL A 82 -10.52 -19.42 2.11
N ALA A 83 -11.64 -18.74 2.43
CA ALA A 83 -12.87 -19.40 2.85
C ALA A 83 -13.44 -20.30 1.75
N ASP A 84 -13.38 -19.84 0.49
CA ASP A 84 -13.88 -20.59 -0.65
C ASP A 84 -12.95 -21.76 -1.00
N TRP A 85 -11.63 -21.58 -0.90
CA TRP A 85 -10.67 -22.66 -1.13
C TRP A 85 -10.71 -23.77 -0.09
N LEU A 86 -10.97 -23.40 1.17
CA LEU A 86 -11.20 -24.36 2.23
C LEU A 86 -12.59 -25.00 2.12
N ASP A 87 -13.51 -24.37 1.39
CA ASP A 87 -14.90 -24.77 1.25
C ASP A 87 -15.52 -25.01 2.65
N VAL A 88 -15.52 -23.93 3.44
CA VAL A 88 -15.92 -23.92 4.86
C VAL A 88 -17.44 -24.03 5.05
N ASP A 89 -17.85 -24.54 6.21
CA ASP A 89 -19.27 -24.67 6.58
C ASP A 89 -19.91 -23.32 6.94
N TRP A 90 -19.13 -22.40 7.50
CA TRP A 90 -19.59 -21.06 7.86
C TRP A 90 -18.43 -20.06 7.85
N VAL A 91 -18.77 -18.79 7.66
CA VAL A 91 -17.86 -17.65 7.73
C VAL A 91 -18.46 -16.60 8.65
N LEU A 92 -17.72 -16.19 9.67
CA LEU A 92 -18.05 -15.03 10.50
C LEU A 92 -17.25 -13.82 9.99
N GLN A 93 -17.93 -12.81 9.47
CA GLN A 93 -17.30 -11.54 9.16
C GLN A 93 -17.15 -10.70 10.43
N SER A 94 -15.91 -10.52 10.89
CA SER A 94 -15.63 -9.78 12.13
C SER A 94 -16.11 -8.32 12.10
N LYS A 95 -16.03 -7.63 10.95
CA LYS A 95 -16.42 -6.21 10.80
C LYS A 95 -17.93 -5.98 10.97
N SER A 96 -18.75 -6.89 10.45
CA SER A 96 -20.21 -6.75 10.43
C SER A 96 -20.92 -7.62 11.49
N GLY A 97 -20.21 -8.61 12.06
CA GLY A 97 -20.82 -9.68 12.85
C GLY A 97 -21.66 -10.64 12.01
N ALA A 98 -21.69 -10.49 10.68
CA ALA A 98 -22.51 -11.31 9.80
C ALA A 98 -21.95 -12.74 9.74
N VAL A 99 -22.85 -13.72 9.87
CA VAL A 99 -22.52 -15.14 9.69
C VAL A 99 -23.11 -15.62 8.37
N ARG A 100 -22.24 -16.06 7.47
CA ARG A 100 -22.64 -16.77 6.25
C ARG A 100 -22.49 -18.26 6.50
N ILE A 101 -23.59 -19.01 6.43
CA ILE A 101 -23.56 -20.47 6.54
C ILE A 101 -23.62 -21.03 5.12
N ALA A 102 -22.66 -21.87 4.75
CA ALA A 102 -22.68 -22.59 3.49
C ALA A 102 -23.80 -23.64 3.54
N ARG A 103 -24.89 -23.42 2.79
CA ARG A 103 -25.95 -24.42 2.62
C ARG A 103 -25.47 -25.44 1.59
N ARG A 104 -24.95 -26.59 2.02
CA ARG A 104 -24.65 -27.70 1.11
C ARG A 104 -25.70 -28.80 1.19
N PRO A 105 -26.21 -29.30 0.04
CA PRO A 105 -26.60 -30.70 -0.08
C PRO A 105 -25.33 -31.54 0.01
N ARG A 106 -25.30 -32.51 0.94
CA ARG A 106 -24.21 -33.49 1.03
C ARG A 106 -24.24 -34.40 -0.20
N GLN A 107 -23.44 -34.11 -1.21
CA GLN A 107 -22.94 -35.12 -2.13
C GLN A 107 -21.65 -34.62 -2.79
N LEU A 108 -20.58 -35.40 -2.60
CA LEU A 108 -19.38 -35.37 -3.43
C LEU A 108 -19.85 -35.46 -4.88
N GLN A 109 -19.60 -34.42 -5.66
CA GLN A 109 -19.77 -34.51 -7.10
C GLN A 109 -18.45 -34.19 -7.78
N GLU A 110 -18.15 -35.09 -8.70
CA GLU A 110 -16.97 -35.26 -9.52
C GLU A 110 -16.49 -33.96 -10.16
N VAL A 111 -15.18 -33.94 -10.40
CA VAL A 111 -14.43 -33.11 -11.36
C VAL A 111 -15.32 -32.19 -12.18
N VAL A 112 -15.44 -30.94 -11.75
CA VAL A 112 -15.97 -29.89 -12.61
C VAL A 112 -14.85 -29.51 -13.57
N GLU A 113 -15.09 -29.75 -14.85
CA GLU A 113 -14.31 -29.22 -15.98
C GLU A 113 -13.92 -27.77 -15.73
N ALA A 114 -12.77 -27.35 -16.29
CA ALA A 114 -12.19 -26.03 -16.20
C ALA A 114 -13.23 -24.91 -16.44
N GLY A 115 -13.95 -24.56 -15.38
CA GLY A 115 -14.90 -23.46 -15.35
C GLY A 115 -14.09 -22.21 -15.54
N HIS A 116 -14.47 -21.44 -16.56
CA HIS A 116 -13.91 -20.15 -16.94
C HIS A 116 -13.12 -19.50 -15.80
N ILE A 117 -11.80 -19.52 -15.94
CA ILE A 117 -10.93 -18.64 -15.18
C ILE A 117 -11.36 -17.24 -15.64
N GLU A 118 -12.22 -16.57 -14.88
CA GLU A 118 -12.32 -15.12 -15.02
C GLU A 118 -10.89 -14.63 -14.88
N GLU A 119 -10.33 -14.10 -15.98
CA GLU A 119 -9.01 -13.49 -15.97
C GLU A 119 -8.92 -12.63 -14.72
N PHE A 120 -8.02 -12.96 -13.79
CA PHE A 120 -7.75 -12.10 -12.65
C PHE A 120 -7.25 -10.77 -13.21
N ARG A 121 -8.18 -9.83 -13.40
CA ARG A 121 -7.87 -8.48 -13.82
C ARG A 121 -7.47 -7.76 -12.56
N GLN A 122 -6.22 -7.34 -12.51
CA GLN A 122 -5.71 -6.52 -11.43
C GLN A 122 -6.71 -5.37 -11.16
N PRO A 123 -7.27 -5.25 -9.93
CA PRO A 123 -8.27 -4.24 -9.65
C PRO A 123 -7.68 -2.85 -9.90
N LYS A 124 -8.33 -2.09 -10.78
CA LYS A 124 -7.94 -0.71 -11.07
C LYS A 124 -8.59 0.20 -10.03
N LEU A 125 -7.78 0.62 -9.06
CA LEU A 125 -8.21 1.59 -8.06
C LEU A 125 -8.11 3.00 -8.64
N HIS A 126 -9.25 3.68 -8.71
CA HIS A 126 -9.32 5.09 -9.10
C HIS A 126 -9.33 5.96 -7.85
N LEU A 127 -8.21 6.60 -7.53
CA LEU A 127 -8.06 7.36 -6.28
C LEU A 127 -7.91 8.86 -6.55
N GLN A 128 -8.62 9.68 -5.78
CA GLN A 128 -8.49 11.13 -5.79
C GLN A 128 -7.67 11.58 -4.58
N LEU A 129 -6.60 12.32 -4.82
CA LEU A 129 -5.80 12.98 -3.78
C LEU A 129 -6.38 14.37 -3.48
N ARG A 130 -6.57 14.67 -2.19
CA ARG A 130 -6.94 16.01 -1.72
C ARG A 130 -5.97 16.50 -0.66
N VAL A 131 -5.50 17.74 -0.83
CA VAL A 131 -4.71 18.46 0.16
C VAL A 131 -5.67 19.13 1.14
N LEU A 132 -5.49 18.88 2.44
CA LEU A 132 -6.29 19.48 3.50
C LEU A 132 -5.67 20.80 3.96
N ARG A 133 -6.47 21.66 4.60
CA ARG A 133 -5.94 22.84 5.28
C ARG A 133 -5.10 22.41 6.49
N PRO A 134 -4.05 23.17 6.83
CA PRO A 134 -3.18 22.84 7.96
C PRO A 134 -3.91 22.71 9.30
N ASN A 135 -3.23 22.04 10.22
CA ASN A 135 -3.54 22.01 11.65
C ASN A 135 -4.95 21.50 11.89
N ARG A 136 -5.90 22.36 12.27
CA ARG A 136 -7.22 21.95 12.75
C ARG A 136 -7.95 21.00 11.79
N ASP A 137 -8.10 21.37 10.51
CA ASP A 137 -8.83 20.54 9.55
C ASP A 137 -8.12 19.21 9.29
N SER A 138 -6.79 19.24 9.17
CA SER A 138 -5.97 18.03 9.01
C SER A 138 -6.02 17.11 10.24
N GLN A 139 -5.99 17.70 11.43
CA GLN A 139 -6.09 16.97 12.69
C GLN A 139 -7.49 16.39 12.87
N GLU A 140 -8.54 17.12 12.51
CA GLU A 140 -9.93 16.66 12.58
C GLU A 140 -10.16 15.47 11.66
N VAL A 141 -9.75 15.56 10.39
CA VAL A 141 -9.86 14.44 9.45
C VAL A 141 -9.06 13.24 9.93
N PHE A 142 -7.83 13.44 10.40
CA PHE A 142 -7.02 12.35 10.96
C PHE A 142 -7.71 11.69 12.16
N SER A 143 -8.18 12.50 13.11
CA SER A 143 -8.79 12.02 14.36
C SER A 143 -10.07 11.26 14.09
N LYS A 144 -10.90 11.77 13.18
CA LYS A 144 -12.20 11.21 12.86
C LYS A 144 -12.15 9.91 12.04
N PHE A 145 -11.16 9.77 11.15
CA PHE A 145 -11.17 8.68 10.17
C PHE A 145 -9.95 7.75 10.21
N PHE A 146 -8.84 8.15 10.84
CA PHE A 146 -7.56 7.43 10.70
C PHE A 146 -6.85 7.15 12.04
N ALA A 147 -7.22 7.81 13.13
CA ALA A 147 -6.55 7.66 14.41
C ALA A 147 -6.65 6.24 14.98
N GLU A 148 -7.79 5.58 14.86
CA GLU A 148 -8.01 4.19 15.31
C GLU A 148 -7.10 3.19 14.60
N HIS A 149 -6.66 3.51 13.38
CA HIS A 149 -5.82 2.65 12.55
C HIS A 149 -4.34 3.05 12.57
N HIS A 150 -3.94 3.96 13.47
CA HIS A 150 -2.57 4.44 13.58
C HIS A 150 -1.86 3.86 14.82
N TYR A 151 -0.67 3.30 14.63
CA TYR A 151 0.05 2.57 15.66
C TYR A 151 0.78 3.44 16.71
N MET A 152 1.07 4.72 16.42
CA MET A 152 1.69 5.61 17.43
C MET A 152 0.62 6.32 18.25
N GLN A 153 0.66 6.10 19.56
CA GLN A 153 -0.05 6.90 20.55
C GLN A 153 0.80 8.14 20.89
N GLY A 154 0.20 9.32 20.80
CA GLY A 154 0.85 10.60 21.10
C GLY A 154 0.21 11.78 20.37
N GLY A 155 0.38 12.99 20.92
CA GLY A 155 -0.17 14.22 20.34
C GLY A 155 0.29 14.47 18.89
N LEU A 156 -0.60 14.99 18.07
CA LEU A 156 -0.26 15.43 16.71
C LEU A 156 0.68 16.65 16.78
N PRO A 157 1.64 16.80 15.85
CA PRO A 157 2.49 17.98 15.80
C PRO A 157 1.68 19.28 15.66
N SER A 158 2.23 20.37 16.22
CA SER A 158 1.61 21.71 16.15
C SER A 158 1.52 22.27 14.73
N VAL A 159 2.49 21.94 13.86
CA VAL A 159 2.46 22.23 12.43
C VAL A 159 2.30 20.93 11.66
N PHE A 160 1.09 20.69 11.16
CA PHE A 160 0.69 19.43 10.56
C PHE A 160 -0.17 19.67 9.32
N HIS A 161 0.25 19.13 8.18
CA HIS A 161 -0.52 19.17 6.93
C HIS A 161 -0.92 17.76 6.52
N GLY A 162 -2.21 17.53 6.36
CA GLY A 162 -2.76 16.27 5.91
C GLY A 162 -3.04 16.27 4.41
N LEU A 163 -2.77 15.15 3.78
CA LEU A 163 -3.33 14.79 2.49
C LEU A 163 -4.17 13.53 2.67
N VAL A 164 -5.28 13.47 1.95
CA VAL A 164 -6.20 12.34 2.00
C VAL A 164 -6.41 11.77 0.60
N LEU A 165 -6.32 10.45 0.48
CA LEU A 165 -6.80 9.71 -0.68
C LEU A 165 -8.24 9.29 -0.44
N ARG A 166 -9.06 9.46 -1.47
CA ARG A 166 -10.42 8.96 -1.53
C ARG A 166 -10.62 8.06 -2.74
N ASP A 167 -11.50 7.11 -2.61
CA ASP A 167 -11.99 6.35 -3.74
C ASP A 167 -12.84 7.26 -4.64
N SER A 168 -12.52 7.32 -5.93
CA SER A 168 -13.17 8.26 -6.86
C SER A 168 -14.61 7.87 -7.19
N ALA A 169 -14.97 6.59 -7.04
CA ALA A 169 -16.31 6.10 -7.32
C ALA A 169 -17.23 6.22 -6.11
N THR A 170 -16.70 6.00 -4.90
CA THR A 170 -17.51 5.95 -3.67
C THR A 170 -17.31 7.13 -2.71
N ASP A 171 -16.34 8.01 -2.98
CA ASP A 171 -15.88 9.10 -2.09
C ASP A 171 -15.44 8.63 -0.68
N ARG A 172 -15.25 7.32 -0.49
CA ARG A 172 -14.77 6.76 0.79
C ARG A 172 -13.32 7.13 1.04
N MET A 173 -12.98 7.34 2.31
CA MET A 173 -11.59 7.53 2.73
C MET A 173 -10.78 6.28 2.44
N VAL A 174 -9.54 6.44 1.97
CA VAL A 174 -8.64 5.34 1.59
C VAL A 174 -7.36 5.38 2.40
N ALA A 175 -6.68 6.54 2.37
CA ALA A 175 -5.43 6.72 3.05
C ALA A 175 -5.24 8.17 3.48
N PHE A 176 -4.42 8.35 4.50
CA PHE A 176 -4.01 9.64 5.01
C PHE A 176 -2.49 9.72 5.07
N HIS A 177 -1.95 10.86 4.65
CA HIS A 177 -0.53 11.17 4.75
C HIS A 177 -0.35 12.52 5.45
N GLY A 178 0.27 12.49 6.63
CA GLY A 178 0.56 13.66 7.45
C GLY A 178 2.01 14.09 7.30
N ILE A 179 2.21 15.36 6.98
CA ILE A 179 3.49 16.03 6.85
C ILE A 179 3.67 16.99 8.01
N ALA A 180 4.85 17.00 8.63
CA ALA A 180 5.22 17.96 9.65
C ALA A 180 6.55 18.63 9.31
N LEU A 181 6.86 19.74 9.97
CA LEU A 181 8.22 20.29 9.95
C LEU A 181 9.18 19.30 10.64
N LEU A 182 10.40 19.17 10.09
CA LEU A 182 11.49 18.49 10.77
C LEU A 182 12.20 19.51 11.68
N PRO A 183 12.10 19.40 13.02
CA PRO A 183 12.75 20.33 13.93
C PRO A 183 14.28 20.15 13.90
N GLY A 184 15.02 21.27 13.93
CA GLY A 184 16.48 21.28 13.99
C GLY A 184 17.06 22.61 13.51
N GLN A 185 18.21 23.03 14.07
CA GLN A 185 18.89 24.27 13.68
C GLN A 185 19.31 24.30 12.20
N TYR A 186 19.49 23.13 11.57
CA TYR A 186 19.98 23.00 10.19
C TYR A 186 18.90 22.68 9.16
N SER A 187 17.62 22.57 9.58
CA SER A 187 16.51 22.28 8.66
C SER A 187 15.88 23.53 8.04
N GLY A 188 16.13 24.70 8.66
CA GLY A 188 15.70 26.06 8.29
C GLY A 188 14.36 26.17 7.58
N GLY A 189 13.32 25.58 8.14
CA GLY A 189 11.93 25.71 7.68
C GLY A 189 11.58 24.98 6.37
N ILE A 190 12.57 24.66 5.53
CA ILE A 190 12.35 24.02 4.22
C ILE A 190 12.26 22.49 4.30
N THR A 191 12.68 21.90 5.42
CA THR A 191 12.70 20.44 5.57
C THR A 191 11.42 19.92 6.22
N ARG A 192 10.73 19.04 5.50
CA ARG A 192 9.52 18.36 5.93
C ARG A 192 9.81 16.90 6.24
N ARG A 193 9.06 16.36 7.19
CA ARG A 193 9.08 14.94 7.52
C ARG A 193 7.71 14.31 7.40
N GLU A 194 7.70 13.06 6.99
CA GLU A 194 6.55 12.17 7.15
C GLU A 194 6.27 12.00 8.65
N SER A 195 5.08 12.42 9.07
CA SER A 195 4.63 12.34 10.46
C SER A 195 3.74 11.12 10.67
N ARG A 196 2.78 10.90 9.76
CA ARG A 196 1.77 9.85 9.85
C ARG A 196 1.51 9.32 8.44
N MET A 197 1.46 8.01 8.27
CA MET A 197 0.95 7.40 7.05
C MET A 197 0.02 6.27 7.46
N VAL A 198 -1.24 6.38 7.05
CA VAL A 198 -2.28 5.40 7.35
C VAL A 198 -2.95 5.03 6.05
N VAL A 199 -3.05 3.73 5.77
CA VAL A 199 -3.93 3.19 4.73
C VAL A 199 -4.97 2.38 5.48
N LEU A 200 -6.26 2.65 5.23
CA LEU A 200 -7.32 1.91 5.92
C LEU A 200 -7.22 0.42 5.59
N PRO A 201 -7.56 -0.48 6.55
CA PRO A 201 -7.33 -1.92 6.40
C PRO A 201 -7.83 -2.51 5.08
N GLU A 202 -9.01 -2.11 4.63
CA GLU A 202 -9.63 -2.55 3.37
C GLU A 202 -8.87 -2.16 2.10
N TYR A 203 -7.93 -1.19 2.16
CA TYR A 203 -7.10 -0.76 1.03
C TYR A 203 -5.61 -1.11 1.24
N GLN A 204 -5.28 -1.90 2.26
CA GLN A 204 -3.91 -2.39 2.45
C GLN A 204 -3.58 -3.49 1.44
N GLY A 205 -2.29 -3.74 1.22
CA GLY A 205 -1.83 -4.74 0.23
C GLY A 205 -1.72 -4.22 -1.21
N PHE A 206 -2.45 -3.16 -1.59
CA PHE A 206 -2.40 -2.59 -2.95
C PHE A 206 -1.19 -1.67 -3.23
N GLY A 207 -0.23 -1.57 -2.32
CA GLY A 207 0.95 -0.70 -2.49
C GLY A 207 0.65 0.81 -2.41
N ILE A 208 -0.53 1.21 -1.95
CA ILE A 208 -0.97 2.62 -1.87
C ILE A 208 -0.05 3.47 -1.00
N GLY A 209 0.33 2.98 0.19
CA GLY A 209 1.16 3.74 1.13
C GLY A 209 2.49 4.22 0.55
N PRO A 210 3.36 3.31 0.05
CA PRO A 210 4.60 3.70 -0.62
C PRO A 210 4.38 4.67 -1.78
N LYS A 211 3.37 4.40 -2.63
CA LYS A 211 3.09 5.24 -3.79
C LYS A 211 2.65 6.65 -3.38
N LEU A 212 1.79 6.75 -2.36
CA LEU A 212 1.36 8.02 -1.79
C LEU A 212 2.53 8.80 -1.18
N SER A 213 3.43 8.11 -0.48
CA SER A 213 4.64 8.72 0.10
C SER A 213 5.54 9.33 -0.98
N GLU A 214 5.78 8.60 -2.08
CA GLU A 214 6.55 9.11 -3.21
C GLU A 214 5.85 10.28 -3.92
N THR A 215 4.53 10.20 -4.13
CA THR A 215 3.75 11.31 -4.72
C THR A 215 3.85 12.57 -3.87
N VAL A 216 3.71 12.44 -2.54
CA VAL A 216 3.88 13.56 -1.60
C VAL A 216 5.31 14.10 -1.65
N GLY A 217 6.31 13.20 -1.70
CA GLY A 217 7.71 13.57 -1.84
C GLY A 217 7.96 14.41 -3.09
N GLU A 218 7.41 14.00 -4.23
CA GLU A 218 7.54 14.73 -5.49
C GLU A 218 6.94 16.14 -5.38
N MET A 219 5.70 16.25 -4.87
CA MET A 219 5.03 17.54 -4.68
C MET A 219 5.83 18.50 -3.77
N LEU A 220 6.49 17.96 -2.74
CA LEU A 220 7.33 18.75 -1.84
C LEU A 220 8.62 19.21 -2.54
N LEU A 221 9.27 18.34 -3.31
CA LEU A 221 10.47 18.72 -4.06
C LEU A 221 10.16 19.79 -5.12
N GLU A 222 9.05 19.65 -5.85
CA GLU A 222 8.56 20.65 -6.81
C GLU A 222 8.25 22.00 -6.14
N SER A 223 7.93 21.98 -4.84
CA SER A 223 7.69 23.17 -4.03
C SER A 223 8.97 23.76 -3.40
N ASN A 224 10.16 23.35 -3.85
CA ASN A 224 11.46 23.74 -3.28
C ASN A 224 11.60 23.39 -1.79
N LEU A 225 10.98 22.30 -1.35
CA LEU A 225 11.13 21.77 0.01
C LEU A 225 11.94 20.48 -0.02
N ARG A 226 12.32 19.97 1.16
CA ARG A 226 12.94 18.64 1.32
C ARG A 226 11.98 17.70 2.02
N PHE A 227 12.05 16.42 1.70
CA PHE A 227 11.20 15.40 2.32
C PHE A 227 12.00 14.25 2.91
N PHE A 228 11.81 14.02 4.20
CA PHE A 228 12.41 12.91 4.94
C PHE A 228 11.31 12.00 5.47
N SER A 229 11.58 10.70 5.53
CA SER A 229 10.72 9.76 6.23
C SER A 229 11.54 8.82 7.11
N MET A 230 10.94 8.47 8.25
CA MET A 230 11.43 7.45 9.14
C MET A 230 10.35 6.38 9.31
N THR A 231 10.75 5.12 9.22
CA THR A 231 9.88 3.98 9.53
C THR A 231 10.62 2.94 10.35
N HIS A 232 9.91 2.24 11.23
CA HIS A 232 10.42 1.05 11.92
C HIS A 232 9.94 -0.24 11.25
N HIS A 233 9.13 -0.14 10.18
CA HIS A 233 8.59 -1.32 9.51
C HIS A 233 9.62 -1.89 8.53
N PRO A 234 10.12 -3.14 8.72
CA PRO A 234 11.18 -3.70 7.89
C PRO A 234 10.84 -3.75 6.40
N ARG A 235 9.59 -4.12 6.05
CA ARG A 235 9.14 -4.13 4.64
C ARG A 235 9.23 -2.76 3.96
N LEU A 236 8.72 -1.69 4.59
CA LEU A 236 8.75 -0.34 4.00
C LEU A 236 10.18 0.20 3.97
N GLY A 237 10.97 -0.04 5.01
CA GLY A 237 12.39 0.30 5.06
C GLY A 237 13.20 -0.40 3.98
N GLY A 238 12.99 -1.71 3.83
CA GLY A 238 13.60 -2.53 2.78
C GLY A 238 13.18 -2.06 1.39
N GLN A 239 11.90 -1.77 1.15
CA GLN A 239 11.45 -1.22 -0.13
C GLN A 239 12.17 0.09 -0.49
N ARG A 240 12.33 1.00 0.48
CA ARG A 240 13.05 2.26 0.25
C ARG A 240 14.55 2.05 0.02
N ASN A 241 15.17 1.09 0.70
CA ASN A 241 16.59 0.76 0.46
C ASN A 241 16.87 0.28 -0.98
N HIS A 242 15.89 -0.32 -1.65
CA HIS A 242 16.02 -0.80 -3.03
C HIS A 242 15.45 0.18 -4.07
N SER A 243 14.99 1.36 -3.66
CA SER A 243 14.39 2.36 -4.55
C SER A 243 15.40 3.46 -4.89
N PHE A 244 15.53 3.78 -6.18
CA PHE A 244 16.34 4.92 -6.64
C PHE A 244 15.79 6.28 -6.17
N PHE A 245 14.52 6.34 -5.75
CA PHE A 245 13.90 7.58 -5.29
C PHE A 245 14.20 7.89 -3.82
N TRP A 246 14.84 6.99 -3.09
CA TRP A 246 15.10 7.14 -1.66
C TRP A 246 16.57 6.95 -1.35
N ARG A 247 17.18 7.92 -0.69
CA ARG A 247 18.55 7.83 -0.19
C ARG A 247 18.54 7.55 1.32
N PRO A 248 19.17 6.47 1.80
CA PRO A 248 19.34 6.27 3.24
C PRO A 248 20.21 7.38 3.81
N VAL A 249 19.83 7.89 4.98
CA VAL A 249 20.60 8.92 5.71
C VAL A 249 21.45 8.28 6.81
N ASP A 250 22.37 9.05 7.37
CA ASP A 250 23.25 8.56 8.44
C ASP A 250 22.46 7.98 9.62
N GLY A 251 22.87 6.77 10.02
CA GLY A 251 22.20 6.00 11.07
C GLY A 251 20.93 5.26 10.66
N SER A 252 20.57 5.25 9.37
CA SER A 252 19.55 4.34 8.84
C SER A 252 19.96 2.88 9.03
N GLY A 253 19.00 2.02 9.37
CA GLY A 253 19.23 0.61 9.65
C GLY A 253 19.93 0.33 10.99
N LYS A 254 20.03 1.34 11.88
CA LYS A 254 20.58 1.17 13.23
C LYS A 254 19.47 1.19 14.28
N ALA A 255 19.67 0.43 15.35
CA ALA A 255 18.87 0.51 16.57
C ALA A 255 19.14 1.86 17.25
N GLY A 256 18.07 2.59 17.60
CA GLY A 256 18.19 3.89 18.25
C GLY A 256 18.27 3.79 19.77
N THR A 257 18.82 4.82 20.41
CA THR A 257 18.65 5.03 21.86
C THR A 257 17.47 5.99 22.05
N SER A 258 16.53 5.66 22.95
CA SER A 258 15.45 6.60 23.30
C SER A 258 16.03 7.87 23.94
N LEU A 259 15.24 8.94 23.98
CA LEU A 259 15.58 10.16 24.75
C LEU A 259 15.85 9.88 26.24
N SER A 260 15.34 8.76 26.76
CA SER A 260 15.58 8.28 28.13
C SER A 260 16.82 7.38 28.28
N GLY A 261 17.65 7.23 27.24
CA GLY A 261 18.87 6.42 27.29
C GLY A 261 18.66 4.91 27.13
N VAL A 262 17.41 4.45 26.99
CA VAL A 262 17.08 3.03 26.80
C VAL A 262 17.35 2.62 25.35
N LYS A 263 18.16 1.58 25.14
CA LYS A 263 18.38 1.04 23.79
C LYS A 263 17.07 0.47 23.24
N CYS A 264 16.54 1.13 22.21
CA CYS A 264 15.41 0.62 21.45
C CYS A 264 15.95 -0.42 20.46
N GLN A 265 15.66 -1.70 20.69
CA GLN A 265 16.12 -2.80 19.83
C GLN A 265 15.58 -2.72 18.40
N ARG A 266 14.55 -1.90 18.13
CA ARG A 266 13.93 -1.78 16.81
C ARG A 266 14.79 -0.93 15.88
N LEU A 267 15.14 -1.49 14.74
CA LEU A 267 15.84 -0.79 13.66
C LEU A 267 14.98 0.39 13.17
N ALA A 268 15.63 1.53 12.97
CA ALA A 268 15.01 2.70 12.35
C ALA A 268 15.53 2.84 10.92
N TYR A 269 14.63 2.81 9.95
CA TYR A 269 14.93 3.07 8.55
C TYR A 269 14.64 4.54 8.28
N ARG A 270 15.68 5.30 7.92
CA ARG A 270 15.62 6.76 7.73
C ARG A 270 16.05 7.07 6.31
N HIS A 271 15.23 7.79 5.59
CA HIS A 271 15.46 8.09 4.18
C HIS A 271 15.09 9.52 3.85
N GLN A 272 15.84 10.11 2.92
CA GLN A 272 15.45 11.31 2.20
C GLN A 272 14.87 10.91 0.85
N TYR A 273 13.78 11.54 0.45
CA TYR A 273 13.23 11.39 -0.88
C TYR A 273 14.03 12.25 -1.86
N MET A 274 14.48 11.62 -2.95
CA MET A 274 15.40 12.22 -3.92
C MET A 274 14.68 12.76 -5.16
N GLY A 275 13.45 12.33 -5.42
CA GLY A 275 12.67 12.70 -6.60
C GLY A 275 12.82 11.71 -7.74
N LYS A 276 11.91 11.77 -8.72
CA LYS A 276 11.99 10.94 -9.94
C LYS A 276 12.86 11.55 -11.03
N GLY A 277 13.06 12.88 -10.98
CA GLY A 277 13.84 13.64 -11.95
C GLY A 277 15.34 13.57 -11.69
N ASP A 278 15.93 14.69 -11.28
CA ASP A 278 17.38 14.83 -11.11
C ASP A 278 17.97 14.03 -9.92
N GLN A 279 17.10 13.42 -9.10
CA GLN A 279 17.45 12.64 -7.92
C GLN A 279 18.33 13.41 -6.92
N ARG A 280 18.19 14.74 -6.83
CA ARG A 280 19.00 15.59 -5.93
C ARG A 280 18.34 15.88 -4.60
N GLY A 281 17.05 15.55 -4.42
CA GLY A 281 16.34 15.71 -3.15
C GLY A 281 16.37 17.13 -2.57
N ASN A 282 16.59 18.14 -3.44
CA ASN A 282 16.79 19.54 -3.09
C ASN A 282 17.97 19.82 -2.13
N ASP A 283 19.04 19.02 -2.19
CA ASP A 283 20.25 19.21 -1.36
C ASP A 283 20.97 20.54 -1.62
N HIS A 284 20.80 21.12 -2.80
CA HIS A 284 21.42 22.39 -3.19
C HIS A 284 20.79 23.62 -2.53
N LEU A 285 19.56 23.52 -2.01
CA LEU A 285 18.88 24.63 -1.34
C LEU A 285 19.57 24.96 -0.01
N LYS A 286 19.81 26.24 0.26
CA LYS A 286 20.30 26.65 1.59
C LYS A 286 19.10 27.09 2.44
N PRO A 287 18.99 26.64 3.69
CA PRO A 287 18.06 27.25 4.62
C PRO A 287 18.47 28.71 4.82
N ASP A 288 17.59 29.67 4.52
CA ASP A 288 17.90 31.09 4.70
C ASP A 288 18.29 31.34 6.17
N SER A 289 19.54 31.75 6.38
CA SER A 289 20.13 31.93 7.71
C SER A 289 19.82 33.28 8.35
N GLN A 290 18.87 34.05 7.81
CA GLN A 290 18.45 35.35 8.34
C GLN A 290 16.94 35.57 8.16
N SER A 291 16.15 35.16 9.16
CA SER A 291 14.98 35.94 9.55
C SER A 291 14.97 36.00 11.07
N SER A 292 15.52 37.09 11.59
CA SER A 292 15.41 37.49 12.99
C SER A 292 13.95 37.49 13.43
N ALA A 293 13.73 37.21 14.71
CA ALA A 293 12.44 37.03 15.37
C ALA A 293 11.53 38.27 15.42
N SER A 294 11.58 39.17 14.44
CA SER A 294 10.74 40.37 14.32
C SER A 294 9.81 40.37 13.11
N GLU A 295 9.83 39.35 12.24
CA GLU A 295 8.87 39.16 11.14
C GLU A 295 7.91 37.97 11.36
N ALA A 296 7.82 37.49 12.60
CA ALA A 296 6.95 36.38 12.99
C ALA A 296 5.43 36.71 12.88
N GLU A 297 5.07 37.96 12.60
CA GLU A 297 3.70 38.39 12.31
C GLU A 297 3.44 38.69 10.81
N SER A 298 4.46 38.60 9.95
CA SER A 298 4.37 39.05 8.54
C SER A 298 4.78 37.99 7.52
N ALA A 299 5.31 36.85 7.97
CA ALA A 299 5.50 35.68 7.10
C ALA A 299 4.12 35.13 6.71
N GLU A 300 3.61 35.59 5.55
CA GLU A 300 2.45 35.03 4.86
C GLU A 300 2.49 33.51 5.01
N VAL A 301 1.56 33.01 5.84
CA VAL A 301 1.12 31.63 5.87
C VAL A 301 1.13 31.17 4.42
N LEU A 302 1.95 30.17 4.12
CA LEU A 302 1.94 29.44 2.84
C LEU A 302 0.52 28.89 2.68
N THR A 303 -0.35 29.72 2.14
CA THR A 303 -1.72 29.37 1.85
C THR A 303 -1.64 28.44 0.66
N PRO A 304 -2.46 27.38 0.64
CA PRO A 304 -2.52 26.44 -0.47
C PRO A 304 -2.80 27.12 -1.82
N GLN A 305 -3.18 28.40 -1.88
CA GLN A 305 -3.44 29.14 -3.11
C GLN A 305 -2.21 29.26 -4.03
N LYS A 306 -0.98 29.44 -3.52
CA LYS A 306 0.22 29.46 -4.40
C LYS A 306 0.64 28.05 -4.86
N ALA A 307 0.36 27.00 -4.08
CA ALA A 307 0.44 25.61 -4.55
C ALA A 307 -0.68 25.28 -5.56
N VAL A 308 -1.83 25.95 -5.46
CA VAL A 308 -2.95 25.84 -6.40
C VAL A 308 -2.72 26.64 -7.69
N THR A 309 -1.89 27.69 -7.70
CA THR A 309 -1.59 28.42 -8.96
C THR A 309 -0.73 27.59 -9.91
N GLY A 310 0.22 26.80 -9.40
CA GLY A 310 0.93 25.79 -10.19
C GLY A 310 0.03 24.64 -10.64
N LEU A 311 -0.96 24.25 -9.81
CA LEU A 311 -1.92 23.19 -10.14
C LEU A 311 -3.07 23.63 -11.08
N ARG A 312 -3.44 24.91 -11.14
CA ARG A 312 -4.49 25.39 -12.08
C ARG A 312 -4.03 25.43 -13.53
N ALA A 313 -2.73 25.63 -13.79
CA ALA A 313 -2.19 25.66 -15.14
C ALA A 313 -2.14 24.26 -15.79
N PHE A 314 -2.12 23.19 -15.00
CA PHE A 314 -2.05 21.81 -15.52
C PHE A 314 -3.43 21.18 -15.79
N PHE A 315 -4.51 21.69 -15.18
CA PHE A 315 -5.86 21.10 -15.29
C PHE A 315 -6.83 21.87 -16.20
N ASN A 316 -6.45 23.02 -16.76
CA ASN A 316 -7.29 23.82 -17.68
C ASN A 316 -6.79 23.86 -19.14
N ALA A 317 -5.84 23.01 -19.54
CA ALA A 317 -5.53 22.85 -20.96
C ALA A 317 -6.69 22.11 -21.66
N PRO A 318 -7.35 22.70 -22.68
CA PRO A 318 -8.39 22.00 -23.42
C PRO A 318 -7.82 20.74 -24.05
N THR A 319 -8.60 19.67 -23.94
CA THR A 319 -8.33 18.33 -24.42
C THR A 319 -7.89 18.37 -25.89
N LEU A 320 -6.60 18.14 -26.16
CA LEU A 320 -6.15 17.75 -27.50
C LEU A 320 -6.63 16.31 -27.73
N VAL A 321 -7.86 16.20 -28.22
CA VAL A 321 -8.36 15.00 -28.88
C VAL A 321 -7.44 14.75 -30.07
N SER A 322 -6.59 13.74 -29.93
CA SER A 322 -5.92 13.07 -31.03
C SER A 322 -7.01 12.52 -31.98
N LYS A 323 -7.38 13.29 -33.00
CA LYS A 323 -8.02 12.75 -34.20
C LYS A 323 -6.94 12.02 -35.00
N ARG A 324 -6.75 10.72 -34.72
CA ARG A 324 -6.28 9.79 -35.75
C ARG A 324 -7.45 9.60 -36.71
N LYS A 325 -7.41 10.27 -37.86
CA LYS A 325 -8.30 10.00 -38.98
C LYS A 325 -7.69 8.83 -39.75
N LEU A 326 -8.40 7.70 -39.73
CA LEU A 326 -8.28 6.67 -40.76
C LEU A 326 -8.70 7.31 -42.08
N GLU A 327 -7.81 7.28 -43.08
CA GLU A 327 -8.17 7.52 -44.47
C GLU A 327 -7.78 6.25 -45.23
N THR A 328 -8.78 5.41 -45.49
CA THR A 328 -8.82 4.47 -46.61
C THR A 328 -9.75 5.07 -47.67
N GLU A 329 -9.28 5.01 -48.91
CA GLU A 329 -9.97 4.88 -50.21
C GLU A 329 -11.53 4.88 -50.14
N ASP A 330 -12.30 5.58 -50.97
CA ASP A 330 -12.29 5.54 -52.43
C ASP A 330 -13.28 6.58 -53.05
N GLU A 331 -13.14 6.79 -54.36
CA GLU A 331 -14.13 7.26 -55.35
C GLU A 331 -14.59 8.75 -55.49
N ALA A 332 -14.13 9.31 -56.62
CA ALA A 332 -14.91 9.98 -57.69
C ALA A 332 -15.57 11.35 -57.45
N ARG A 333 -14.96 12.41 -58.04
CA ARG A 333 -15.47 13.08 -59.26
C ARG A 333 -14.63 14.29 -59.66
N ASN A 334 -14.16 14.23 -60.90
CA ASN A 334 -13.44 15.25 -61.65
C ASN A 334 -14.40 16.37 -62.14
N PRO A 335 -13.97 17.63 -62.23
CA PRO A 335 -14.40 18.51 -63.32
C PRO A 335 -13.22 19.14 -64.09
N PRO A 336 -13.46 19.64 -65.32
CA PRO A 336 -12.59 19.37 -66.46
C PRO A 336 -11.40 20.34 -66.61
N ARG A 337 -10.27 19.77 -67.04
CA ARG A 337 -9.10 20.50 -67.55
C ARG A 337 -9.44 21.21 -68.87
N LYS A 338 -9.21 22.52 -68.92
CA LYS A 338 -9.16 23.29 -70.17
C LYS A 338 -7.90 22.92 -70.95
N VAL A 339 -8.10 22.54 -72.21
CA VAL A 339 -7.05 22.29 -73.22
C VAL A 339 -6.61 23.64 -73.82
N PRO A 340 -5.31 23.90 -74.06
CA PRO A 340 -4.88 25.06 -74.81
C PRO A 340 -5.14 24.87 -76.31
N LYS A 341 -5.73 25.88 -76.96
CA LYS A 341 -5.76 25.97 -78.42
C LYS A 341 -4.41 26.49 -78.91
N ALA A 342 -3.78 25.75 -79.81
CA ALA A 342 -2.83 26.23 -80.81
C ALA A 342 -3.46 25.90 -82.18
N PRO A 343 -3.09 26.53 -83.31
CA PRO A 343 -1.81 27.19 -83.59
C PRO A 343 -1.77 28.69 -83.37
#